data_AF-A0A5C7KVY6-F1
#
_entry.id   AF-A0A5C7KVY6-F1
#
_cell.length_a   1.000
_cell.length_b   1.000
_cell.length_c   1.000
_cell.angle_alpha   90.00
_cell.angle_beta   90.00
_cell.angle_gamma   90.00
#
_symmetry.space_group_name_H-M   'P 1'
#
loop_
_entity.id
_entity.type
_entity.pdbx_description
1 polymer ?
#
loop_
_entity_poly.entity_id
_entity_poly.type
_entity_poly.pdbx_seq_one_letter_code
_entity_poly.pdbx_strand_id
1 'polypeptide(L)'
;MHLVNHLSPAQKVLYTRLRILLWIVIIVGGGSFIMSMLFPTITQSFDFDNPGSSRNTIVDPRAVDNTSLTTGKVNVNDSLIANTSLLGDFSSATIRFTLEADSARPEAVTANLKRDYRALLLPPGEPMTSAPQDSIVLIGSTHYLVKDNTLFPFVSEAAYQSRYPETYPVSRLTQVPAEWNISEQFLGFRVGSLLSFADGVFVVTSETEMRPIGSAEIFLALGYRFEDVKPVSEEELGIYKRGRIILLNTPPIDGTLYRDLDTNEVFMIENGKQRVVTDPTYRTFLEGKQLPIPTRSHDREETVGCKAVSELLPRTYRCQVPLDIFHDNLGFDYELMVHGTNTDFEIETLSIAFNTHITTDNARTLVAKVKQRILARFGLAPQ
;
A
#
# COMPACT_ATOMS: atom_id res chain seq x y z
N MET A 1 7.64 39.55 40.00
CA MET A 1 7.94 40.95 39.59
C MET A 1 8.75 41.75 40.63
N HIS A 2 8.90 41.28 41.88
CA HIS A 2 9.65 42.00 42.95
C HIS A 2 11.20 41.83 42.94
N LEU A 3 11.77 40.88 42.18
CA LEU A 3 13.22 40.61 42.18
C LEU A 3 14.06 41.51 41.25
N VAL A 4 13.44 42.28 40.36
CA VAL A 4 14.16 43.11 39.36
C VAL A 4 14.61 44.46 39.95
N ASN A 5 14.04 44.87 41.08
CA ASN A 5 14.29 46.18 41.69
C ASN A 5 15.63 46.28 42.45
N HIS A 6 16.29 45.15 42.75
CA HIS A 6 17.60 45.12 43.45
C HIS A 6 18.81 44.89 42.54
N LEU A 7 18.62 44.86 41.21
CA LEU A 7 19.70 44.63 40.26
C LEU A 7 20.46 45.93 39.97
N SER A 8 21.80 45.84 39.91
CA SER A 8 22.65 46.96 39.47
C SER A 8 22.34 47.33 38.00
N PRO A 9 22.67 48.55 37.53
CA PRO A 9 22.42 48.96 36.15
C PRO A 9 22.97 47.97 35.10
N ALA A 10 24.17 47.43 35.34
CA ALA A 10 24.78 46.42 34.48
C ALA A 10 23.99 45.09 34.47
N GLN A 11 23.49 44.66 35.64
CA GLN A 11 22.69 43.45 35.75
C GLN A 11 21.31 43.59 35.10
N LYS A 12 20.70 44.79 35.11
CA LYS A 12 19.43 45.07 34.40
C LYS A 12 19.58 44.99 32.88
N VAL A 13 20.69 45.48 32.34
CA VAL A 13 21.01 45.36 30.90
C VAL A 13 21.24 43.90 30.53
N LEU A 14 22.02 43.16 31.32
CA LEU A 14 22.26 41.74 31.11
C LEU A 14 20.96 40.91 31.17
N TYR A 15 20.12 41.15 32.18
CA TYR A 15 18.81 40.49 32.31
C TYR A 15 17.92 40.75 31.10
N THR A 16 17.84 42.00 30.62
CA THR A 16 17.06 42.34 29.43
C THR A 16 17.59 41.62 28.19
N ARG A 17 18.92 41.58 27.98
CA ARG A 17 19.54 40.84 26.87
C ARG A 17 19.23 39.34 26.93
N LEU A 18 19.35 38.72 28.11
CA LEU A 18 19.03 37.30 28.30
C LEU A 18 17.55 36.99 28.06
N ARG A 19 16.65 37.88 28.48
CA ARG A 19 15.21 37.73 28.23
C ARG A 19 14.87 37.84 26.75
N ILE A 20 15.49 38.78 26.03
CA ILE A 20 15.33 38.90 24.57
C ILE A 20 15.88 37.65 23.88
N LEU A 21 17.08 37.20 24.26
CA LEU A 21 17.68 35.96 23.74
C LEU A 21 16.78 34.75 23.97
N LEU A 22 16.22 34.60 25.18
CA LEU A 22 15.29 33.52 25.50
C LEU A 22 14.05 33.56 24.60
N TRP A 23 13.43 34.73 24.39
CA TRP A 23 12.30 34.86 23.48
C TRP A 23 12.66 34.55 22.03
N ILE A 24 13.83 34.98 21.56
CA ILE A 24 14.33 34.63 20.23
C ILE A 24 14.47 33.11 20.11
N VAL A 25 15.08 32.45 21.10
CA VAL A 25 15.23 30.98 21.12
C VAL A 25 13.87 30.28 21.11
N ILE A 26 12.89 30.75 21.90
CA ILE A 26 11.54 30.18 21.93
C ILE A 26 10.84 30.36 20.58
N ILE A 27 10.90 31.55 19.98
CA ILE A 27 10.23 31.84 18.71
C ILE A 27 10.89 31.08 17.56
N VAL A 28 12.22 31.09 17.48
CA VAL A 28 12.96 30.38 16.42
C VAL A 28 12.85 28.88 16.60
N GLY A 29 13.01 28.36 17.82
CA GLY A 29 12.88 26.94 18.12
C GLY A 29 11.45 26.43 17.90
N GLY A 30 10.45 27.16 18.40
CA GLY A 30 9.04 26.85 18.20
C GLY A 30 8.64 26.93 16.72
N GLY A 31 9.11 27.97 16.01
CA GLY A 31 8.92 28.10 14.57
C GLY A 31 9.54 26.94 13.80
N SER A 32 10.79 26.58 14.08
CA SER A 32 11.46 25.44 13.44
C SER A 32 10.76 24.11 13.72
N PHE A 33 10.28 23.90 14.95
CA PHE A 33 9.53 22.70 15.31
C PHE A 33 8.22 22.62 14.54
N ILE A 34 7.44 23.70 14.50
CA ILE A 34 6.21 23.77 13.71
C ILE A 34 6.52 23.48 12.23
N MET A 35 7.56 24.10 11.67
CA MET A 35 7.94 23.88 10.28
C MET A 35 8.29 22.41 10.00
N SER A 36 9.04 21.75 10.89
CA SER A 36 9.36 20.32 10.74
C SER A 36 8.12 19.41 10.82
N MET A 37 7.08 19.83 11.56
CA MET A 37 5.82 19.09 11.67
C MET A 37 4.92 19.31 10.46
N LEU A 38 4.92 20.52 9.89
CA LEU A 38 4.12 20.88 8.72
C LEU A 38 4.73 20.39 7.41
N PHE A 39 6.05 20.29 7.35
CA PHE A 39 6.81 19.91 6.16
C PHE A 39 7.75 18.75 6.50
N PRO A 40 7.20 17.56 6.80
CA PRO A 40 8.01 16.44 7.22
C PRO A 40 8.85 15.91 6.05
N THR A 41 10.01 15.35 6.39
CA THR A 41 10.78 14.46 5.52
C THR A 41 10.58 13.04 6.00
N ILE A 42 10.01 12.18 5.16
CA ILE A 42 9.83 10.76 5.46
C ILE A 42 10.90 9.97 4.72
N THR A 43 11.74 9.25 5.47
CA THR A 43 12.80 8.43 4.89
C THR A 43 12.41 6.97 4.93
N GLN A 44 12.65 6.26 3.82
CA GLN A 44 12.50 4.83 3.68
C GLN A 44 13.86 4.24 3.35
N SER A 45 14.17 3.05 3.87
CA SER A 45 15.48 2.46 3.69
C SER A 45 15.44 0.94 3.58
N PHE A 46 16.47 0.40 2.94
CA PHE A 46 16.85 -1.01 2.92
C PHE A 46 18.33 -1.15 3.25
N ASP A 47 18.64 -2.14 4.07
CA ASP A 47 20.00 -2.54 4.45
C ASP A 47 20.27 -3.94 3.86
N PHE A 48 21.21 -4.03 2.91
CA PHE A 48 21.57 -5.27 2.23
C PHE A 48 22.48 -6.18 3.06
N ASP A 49 23.14 -5.67 4.11
CA ASP A 49 23.85 -6.50 5.09
C ASP A 49 22.87 -7.22 6.01
N ASN A 50 21.69 -6.64 6.22
CA ASN A 50 20.64 -7.22 7.05
C ASN A 50 19.26 -7.21 6.34
N PRO A 51 19.10 -7.98 5.25
CA PRO A 51 17.90 -7.94 4.41
C PRO A 51 16.64 -8.40 5.16
N GLY A 52 16.80 -9.22 6.21
CA GLY A 52 15.71 -9.68 7.08
C GLY A 52 15.30 -8.71 8.20
N SER A 53 15.92 -7.54 8.28
CA SER A 53 15.64 -6.55 9.33
C SER A 53 14.19 -6.05 9.28
N SER A 54 13.50 -6.06 10.42
CA SER A 54 12.17 -5.45 10.55
C SER A 54 12.18 -3.92 10.47
N ARG A 55 13.38 -3.30 10.39
CA ARG A 55 13.54 -1.85 10.18
C ARG A 55 13.57 -1.48 8.69
N ASN A 56 13.68 -2.46 7.80
CA ASN A 56 13.58 -2.23 6.36
C ASN A 56 12.15 -1.83 6.02
N THR A 57 12.03 -0.71 5.30
CA THR A 57 10.73 -0.16 4.92
C THR A 57 10.59 -0.04 3.39
N ILE A 58 11.71 0.03 2.69
CA ILE A 58 11.78 -0.41 1.30
C ILE A 58 11.66 -1.94 1.31
N VAL A 59 10.91 -2.48 0.35
CA VAL A 59 10.56 -3.91 0.28
C VAL A 59 10.81 -4.47 -1.10
N ASP A 60 10.95 -5.79 -1.16
CA ASP A 60 11.09 -6.60 -2.37
C ASP A 60 12.17 -6.11 -3.36
N PRO A 61 13.44 -5.95 -2.93
CA PRO A 61 14.55 -5.78 -3.87
C PRO A 61 14.59 -6.96 -4.85
N ARG A 62 14.65 -6.66 -6.14
CA ARG A 62 14.60 -7.64 -7.22
C ARG A 62 15.29 -7.15 -8.48
N ALA A 63 15.66 -8.08 -9.35
CA ALA A 63 16.11 -7.79 -10.70
C ALA A 63 14.90 -7.55 -11.65
N VAL A 64 15.18 -7.15 -12.89
CA VAL A 64 14.16 -6.86 -13.92
C VAL A 64 13.30 -8.08 -14.25
N ASP A 65 13.85 -9.28 -14.11
CA ASP A 65 13.15 -10.56 -14.30
C ASP A 65 12.30 -10.97 -13.08
N ASN A 66 12.15 -10.10 -12.08
CA ASN A 66 11.52 -10.32 -10.78
C ASN A 66 12.24 -11.34 -9.87
N THR A 67 13.49 -11.72 -10.17
CA THR A 67 14.30 -12.52 -9.25
C THR A 67 14.61 -11.70 -8.00
N SER A 68 14.23 -12.21 -6.82
CA SER A 68 14.51 -11.54 -5.55
C SER A 68 16.01 -11.41 -5.30
N LEU A 69 16.43 -10.22 -4.86
CA LEU A 69 17.82 -9.90 -4.55
C LEU A 69 18.00 -9.82 -3.03
N THR A 70 18.93 -10.61 -2.50
CA THR A 70 19.36 -10.55 -1.10
C THR A 70 20.64 -9.73 -0.92
N THR A 71 21.34 -9.42 -2.01
CA THR A 71 22.56 -8.61 -2.07
C THR A 71 22.28 -7.33 -2.85
N GLY A 72 22.98 -6.24 -2.55
CA GLY A 72 22.84 -4.97 -3.29
C GLY A 72 23.61 -4.94 -4.62
N LYS A 73 24.01 -6.09 -5.15
CA LYS A 73 24.78 -6.21 -6.38
C LYS A 73 23.96 -5.75 -7.59
N VAL A 74 24.53 -4.83 -8.36
CA VAL A 74 24.01 -4.32 -9.62
C VAL A 74 25.06 -4.57 -10.70
N ASN A 75 24.77 -5.44 -11.66
CA ASN A 75 25.69 -5.70 -12.76
C ASN A 75 25.59 -4.62 -13.84
N VAL A 76 26.60 -4.56 -14.72
CA VAL A 76 26.56 -3.73 -15.93
C VAL A 76 25.32 -4.04 -16.77
N ASN A 77 24.58 -2.98 -17.18
CA ASN A 77 23.33 -3.04 -17.93
C ASN A 77 22.14 -3.73 -17.22
N ASP A 78 22.31 -4.16 -15.98
CA ASP A 78 21.21 -4.63 -15.14
C ASP A 78 20.64 -3.49 -14.28
N SER A 79 19.46 -3.74 -13.72
CA SER A 79 18.81 -2.83 -12.80
C SER A 79 18.38 -3.55 -11.53
N LEU A 80 18.58 -2.89 -10.39
CA LEU A 80 17.95 -3.25 -9.13
C LEU A 80 16.65 -2.47 -8.99
N ILE A 81 15.56 -3.17 -8.69
CA ILE A 81 14.23 -2.62 -8.48
C ILE A 81 13.82 -2.87 -7.03
N ALA A 82 13.27 -1.87 -6.35
CA ALA A 82 12.72 -2.03 -5.02
C ALA A 82 11.47 -1.15 -4.84
N ASN A 83 10.57 -1.52 -3.93
CA ASN A 83 9.31 -0.81 -3.73
C ASN A 83 9.26 -0.13 -2.36
N THR A 84 8.48 0.93 -2.25
CA THR A 84 8.10 1.51 -0.96
C THR A 84 6.72 2.13 -1.05
N SER A 85 6.00 2.21 0.07
CA SER A 85 4.60 2.66 0.09
C SER A 85 4.40 3.76 1.11
N LEU A 86 3.89 4.92 0.70
CA LEU A 86 3.79 6.11 1.56
C LEU A 86 2.58 6.95 1.24
N LEU A 87 1.96 7.49 2.30
CA LEU A 87 0.90 8.49 2.17
C LEU A 87 1.44 9.88 2.43
N GLY A 88 1.01 10.82 1.59
CA GLY A 88 1.35 12.22 1.72
C GLY A 88 1.51 12.91 0.38
N ASP A 89 1.46 14.24 0.43
CA ASP A 89 1.77 15.10 -0.71
C ASP A 89 3.24 15.48 -0.61
N PHE A 90 4.08 14.86 -1.43
CA PHE A 90 5.51 15.09 -1.46
C PHE A 90 5.88 15.89 -2.71
N SER A 91 6.83 16.80 -2.56
CA SER A 91 7.29 17.68 -3.65
C SER A 91 8.52 17.12 -4.36
N SER A 92 9.35 16.36 -3.65
CA SER A 92 10.54 15.73 -4.23
C SER A 92 10.92 14.46 -3.46
N ALA A 93 11.61 13.55 -4.14
CA ALA A 93 12.28 12.42 -3.52
C ALA A 93 13.79 12.56 -3.69
N THR A 94 14.53 12.36 -2.61
CA THR A 94 15.99 12.23 -2.64
C THR A 94 16.36 10.77 -2.52
N ILE A 95 16.99 10.22 -3.55
CA ILE A 95 17.50 8.86 -3.57
C ILE A 95 18.96 8.91 -3.14
N ARG A 96 19.34 8.07 -2.18
CA ARG A 96 20.71 7.91 -1.70
C ARG A 96 21.05 6.44 -1.60
N PHE A 97 22.24 6.08 -2.04
CA PHE A 97 22.78 4.75 -1.77
C PHE A 97 24.26 4.82 -1.42
N THR A 98 24.69 3.94 -0.53
CA THR A 98 26.09 3.78 -0.13
C THR A 98 26.58 2.47 -0.68
N LEU A 99 27.77 2.47 -1.29
CA LEU A 99 28.39 1.26 -1.82
C LEU A 99 29.21 0.55 -0.76
N GLU A 100 29.29 -0.77 -0.90
CA GLU A 100 30.20 -1.62 -0.11
C GLU A 100 31.65 -1.12 -0.14
N ALA A 101 32.39 -1.45 0.92
CA ALA A 101 33.74 -0.97 1.12
C ALA A 101 34.74 -1.45 0.04
N ASP A 102 34.50 -2.62 -0.56
CA ASP A 102 35.31 -3.26 -1.60
C ASP A 102 34.68 -3.15 -3.01
N SER A 103 33.43 -2.70 -3.13
CA SER A 103 32.76 -2.48 -4.41
C SER A 103 33.53 -1.52 -5.33
N ALA A 104 33.44 -1.75 -6.63
CA ALA A 104 33.87 -0.77 -7.63
C ALA A 104 33.00 0.49 -7.57
N ARG A 105 33.52 1.60 -8.13
CA ARG A 105 32.87 2.91 -8.10
C ARG A 105 32.40 3.29 -9.50
N PRO A 106 31.10 3.27 -9.78
CA PRO A 106 30.57 3.69 -11.07
C PRO A 106 30.74 5.20 -11.25
N GLU A 107 31.01 5.63 -12.49
CA GLU A 107 31.16 7.07 -12.81
C GLU A 107 29.81 7.79 -12.83
N ALA A 108 28.76 7.07 -13.25
CA ALA A 108 27.39 7.54 -13.24
C ALA A 108 26.46 6.39 -12.88
N VAL A 109 25.46 6.67 -12.05
CA VAL A 109 24.36 5.74 -11.78
C VAL A 109 23.07 6.48 -12.04
N THR A 110 22.15 5.88 -12.77
CA THR A 110 20.82 6.45 -13.00
C THR A 110 19.84 5.80 -12.05
N ALA A 111 19.04 6.62 -11.38
CA ALA A 111 17.93 6.16 -10.58
C ALA A 111 16.63 6.70 -11.16
N ASN A 112 15.65 5.82 -11.35
CA ASN A 112 14.33 6.16 -11.83
C ASN A 112 13.31 5.84 -10.73
N LEU A 113 12.29 6.66 -10.64
CA LEU A 113 11.17 6.49 -9.75
C LEU A 113 9.88 6.48 -10.56
N LYS A 114 8.95 5.63 -10.14
CA LYS A 114 7.60 5.53 -10.67
C LYS A 114 6.62 5.49 -9.50
N ARG A 115 5.37 5.94 -9.69
CA ARG A 115 4.29 5.85 -8.69
C ARG A 115 3.06 5.18 -9.28
N ASP A 116 2.50 4.19 -8.59
CA ASP A 116 1.28 3.47 -8.99
C ASP A 116 0.69 2.67 -7.81
N TYR A 117 -0.31 1.81 -8.04
CA TYR A 117 -0.60 0.64 -7.22
C TYR A 117 0.32 -0.52 -7.60
N ARG A 118 0.86 -1.23 -6.60
CA ARG A 118 1.65 -2.46 -6.82
C ARG A 118 0.92 -3.52 -7.63
N ALA A 119 -0.41 -3.53 -7.62
CA ALA A 119 -1.23 -4.44 -8.41
C ALA A 119 -0.97 -4.29 -9.92
N LEU A 120 -0.70 -3.07 -10.39
CA LEU A 120 -0.39 -2.78 -11.79
C LEU A 120 1.02 -3.18 -12.23
N LEU A 121 1.90 -3.52 -11.27
CA LEU A 121 3.25 -4.02 -11.51
C LEU A 121 3.30 -5.55 -11.66
N LEU A 122 2.19 -6.25 -11.38
CA LEU A 122 2.11 -7.70 -11.53
C LEU A 122 2.06 -8.11 -13.01
N PRO A 123 2.60 -9.27 -13.40
CA PRO A 123 2.50 -9.73 -14.78
C PRO A 123 1.04 -10.05 -15.18
N PRO A 124 0.71 -9.95 -16.47
CA PRO A 124 -0.59 -10.40 -16.97
C PRO A 124 -0.74 -11.92 -16.79
N GLY A 125 -1.95 -12.36 -16.50
CA GLY A 125 -2.36 -13.76 -16.46
C GLY A 125 -3.42 -14.09 -17.50
N GLU A 126 -3.75 -15.37 -17.61
CA GLU A 126 -4.81 -15.84 -18.52
C GLU A 126 -6.15 -15.15 -18.19
N PRO A 127 -6.86 -14.59 -19.19
CA PRO A 127 -8.15 -13.95 -18.95
C PRO A 127 -9.16 -14.88 -18.28
N MET A 128 -10.09 -14.30 -17.51
CA MET A 128 -11.23 -15.00 -16.94
C MET A 128 -12.40 -14.91 -17.93
N THR A 129 -12.58 -15.99 -18.70
CA THR A 129 -13.58 -16.09 -19.77
C THR A 129 -14.93 -16.62 -19.31
N SER A 130 -15.05 -17.06 -18.06
CA SER A 130 -16.32 -17.49 -17.45
C SER A 130 -16.22 -17.47 -15.92
N ALA A 131 -17.39 -17.53 -15.26
CA ALA A 131 -17.46 -17.81 -13.82
C ALA A 131 -16.98 -19.24 -13.51
N PRO A 132 -16.57 -19.54 -12.27
CA PRO A 132 -16.28 -20.91 -11.85
C PRO A 132 -17.44 -21.87 -12.19
N GLN A 133 -17.11 -23.05 -12.74
CA GLN A 133 -18.08 -24.10 -13.12
C GLN A 133 -18.18 -25.17 -12.04
N ASP A 134 -18.58 -24.74 -10.86
CA ASP A 134 -18.75 -25.58 -9.68
C ASP A 134 -20.10 -26.28 -9.65
N SER A 135 -20.14 -27.49 -9.09
CA SER A 135 -21.38 -28.22 -8.82
C SER A 135 -21.91 -27.81 -7.44
N ILE A 136 -23.06 -27.13 -7.41
CA ILE A 136 -23.69 -26.67 -6.17
C ILE A 136 -24.98 -27.44 -5.91
N VAL A 137 -25.16 -27.91 -4.68
CA VAL A 137 -26.41 -28.50 -4.20
C VAL A 137 -26.99 -27.72 -3.01
N LEU A 138 -28.31 -27.71 -2.89
CA LEU A 138 -29.03 -27.17 -1.75
C LEU A 138 -29.74 -28.31 -1.02
N ILE A 139 -29.42 -28.50 0.26
CA ILE A 139 -30.05 -29.50 1.13
C ILE A 139 -30.61 -28.77 2.34
N GLY A 140 -31.94 -28.81 2.50
CA GLY A 140 -32.63 -27.94 3.45
C GLY A 140 -32.42 -26.47 3.10
N SER A 141 -31.72 -25.73 3.97
CA SER A 141 -31.36 -24.31 3.78
C SER A 141 -29.86 -24.08 3.55
N THR A 142 -29.06 -25.15 3.44
CA THR A 142 -27.59 -25.04 3.33
C THR A 142 -27.15 -25.32 1.91
N HIS A 143 -26.40 -24.38 1.32
CA HIS A 143 -25.70 -24.59 0.06
C HIS A 143 -24.41 -25.38 0.31
N TYR A 144 -24.10 -26.30 -0.61
CA TYR A 144 -22.88 -27.10 -0.58
C TYR A 144 -22.19 -27.06 -1.93
N LEU A 145 -20.87 -26.94 -1.92
CA LEU A 145 -20.03 -27.28 -3.06
C LEU A 145 -19.81 -28.78 -3.10
N VAL A 146 -20.00 -29.40 -4.25
CA VAL A 146 -19.72 -30.83 -4.48
C VAL A 146 -18.34 -30.98 -5.12
N LYS A 147 -17.45 -31.70 -4.45
CA LYS A 147 -16.14 -32.08 -5.00
C LYS A 147 -15.81 -33.50 -4.60
N ASP A 148 -15.52 -34.36 -5.58
CA ASP A 148 -15.11 -35.76 -5.36
C ASP A 148 -16.05 -36.50 -4.37
N ASN A 149 -17.37 -36.43 -4.60
CA ASN A 149 -18.42 -36.98 -3.73
C ASN A 149 -18.38 -36.47 -2.28
N THR A 150 -17.75 -35.32 -2.04
CA THR A 150 -17.71 -34.65 -0.74
C THR A 150 -18.46 -33.33 -0.83
N LEU A 151 -19.34 -33.09 0.13
CA LEU A 151 -20.13 -31.87 0.29
C LEU A 151 -19.42 -30.91 1.22
N PHE A 152 -19.05 -29.74 0.73
CA PHE A 152 -18.46 -28.66 1.53
C PHE A 152 -19.54 -27.61 1.82
N PRO A 153 -20.04 -27.50 3.07
CA PRO A 153 -21.08 -26.54 3.43
C PRO A 153 -20.57 -25.11 3.33
N PHE A 154 -21.35 -24.20 2.76
CA PHE A 154 -21.13 -22.77 2.95
C PHE A 154 -21.51 -22.38 4.38
N VAL A 155 -20.70 -21.53 5.02
CA VAL A 155 -20.95 -21.07 6.39
C VAL A 155 -22.25 -20.27 6.50
N SER A 156 -22.68 -19.63 5.42
CA SER A 156 -23.94 -18.89 5.33
C SER A 156 -24.40 -18.72 3.89
N GLU A 157 -25.65 -18.29 3.73
CA GLU A 157 -26.19 -17.87 2.42
C GLU A 157 -25.39 -16.69 1.85
N ALA A 158 -24.98 -15.74 2.69
CA ALA A 158 -24.19 -14.58 2.26
C ALA A 158 -22.81 -14.99 1.73
N ALA A 159 -22.19 -16.01 2.34
CA ALA A 159 -20.95 -16.60 1.84
C ALA A 159 -21.14 -17.23 0.46
N TYR A 160 -22.21 -18.02 0.26
CA TYR A 160 -22.56 -18.57 -1.07
C TYR A 160 -22.78 -17.46 -2.11
N GLN A 161 -23.63 -16.48 -1.79
CA GLN A 161 -23.96 -15.36 -2.69
C GLN A 161 -22.80 -14.41 -2.97
N SER A 162 -21.70 -14.49 -2.20
CA SER A 162 -20.48 -13.76 -2.50
C SER A 162 -19.69 -14.37 -3.66
N ARG A 163 -19.90 -15.67 -3.96
CA ARG A 163 -19.18 -16.45 -4.97
C ARG A 163 -19.99 -16.71 -6.23
N TYR A 164 -21.30 -16.87 -6.09
CA TYR A 164 -22.19 -17.22 -7.20
C TYR A 164 -23.34 -16.22 -7.35
N PRO A 165 -23.75 -15.89 -8.60
CA PRO A 165 -24.95 -15.11 -8.83
C PRO A 165 -26.22 -15.89 -8.44
N GLU A 166 -27.32 -15.19 -8.19
CA GLU A 166 -28.61 -15.83 -7.86
C GLU A 166 -29.12 -16.76 -8.98
N THR A 167 -28.70 -16.51 -10.22
CA THR A 167 -29.04 -17.32 -11.40
C THR A 167 -28.16 -18.55 -11.57
N TYR A 168 -27.16 -18.76 -10.69
CA TYR A 168 -26.26 -19.90 -10.78
C TYR A 168 -27.03 -21.21 -10.58
N PRO A 169 -26.76 -22.26 -11.38
CA PRO A 169 -27.49 -23.52 -11.29
C PRO A 169 -27.22 -24.23 -9.95
N VAL A 170 -28.30 -24.48 -9.21
CA VAL A 170 -28.26 -25.20 -7.93
C VAL A 170 -29.21 -26.40 -7.99
N SER A 171 -28.68 -27.58 -7.69
CA SER A 171 -29.47 -28.81 -7.63
C SER A 171 -30.06 -28.99 -6.22
N ARG A 172 -31.39 -29.09 -6.11
CA ARG A 172 -32.06 -29.26 -4.81
C ARG A 172 -32.20 -30.74 -4.47
N LEU A 173 -31.70 -31.13 -3.29
CA LEU A 173 -31.82 -32.49 -2.78
C LEU A 173 -32.56 -32.46 -1.43
N THR A 174 -33.33 -33.51 -1.16
CA THR A 174 -34.05 -33.65 0.12
C THR A 174 -33.18 -34.23 1.22
N GLN A 175 -32.15 -35.00 0.86
CA GLN A 175 -31.22 -35.64 1.76
C GLN A 175 -29.86 -35.83 1.08
N VAL A 176 -28.82 -36.06 1.88
CA VAL A 176 -27.47 -36.38 1.39
C VAL A 176 -27.48 -37.80 0.79
N PRO A 177 -27.01 -38.00 -0.45
CA PRO A 177 -26.83 -39.34 -1.03
C PRO A 177 -25.92 -40.22 -0.16
N ALA A 178 -26.19 -41.52 -0.11
CA ALA A 178 -25.51 -42.44 0.80
C ALA A 178 -24.00 -42.58 0.51
N GLU A 179 -23.62 -42.33 -0.74
CA GLU A 179 -22.26 -42.36 -1.26
C GLU A 179 -21.48 -41.05 -1.05
N TRP A 180 -22.13 -39.99 -0.53
CA TRP A 180 -21.50 -38.68 -0.32
C TRP A 180 -21.17 -38.44 1.15
N ASN A 181 -20.00 -37.83 1.39
CA ASN A 181 -19.57 -37.41 2.72
C ASN A 181 -19.81 -35.91 2.91
N ILE A 182 -20.14 -35.49 4.14
CA ILE A 182 -20.15 -34.06 4.49
C ILE A 182 -18.79 -33.71 5.09
N SER A 183 -18.16 -32.67 4.55
CA SER A 183 -16.93 -32.11 5.09
C SER A 183 -17.19 -31.33 6.37
N GLU A 184 -16.29 -31.45 7.34
CA GLU A 184 -16.26 -30.57 8.53
C GLU A 184 -15.71 -29.17 8.19
N GLN A 185 -15.13 -29.00 7.00
CA GLN A 185 -14.62 -27.71 6.52
C GLN A 185 -15.75 -26.90 5.89
N PHE A 186 -15.97 -25.71 6.42
CA PHE A 186 -16.91 -24.75 5.87
C PHE A 186 -16.24 -23.88 4.80
N LEU A 187 -17.00 -23.54 3.77
CA LEU A 187 -16.63 -22.55 2.77
C LEU A 187 -17.15 -21.18 3.19
N GLY A 188 -16.24 -20.22 3.22
CA GLY A 188 -16.55 -18.84 3.55
C GLY A 188 -16.91 -17.97 2.35
N PHE A 189 -16.93 -16.67 2.59
CA PHE A 189 -16.98 -15.62 1.57
C PHE A 189 -15.85 -15.76 0.53
N ARG A 190 -16.10 -15.23 -0.68
CA ARG A 190 -15.14 -15.17 -1.80
C ARG A 190 -13.84 -14.50 -1.37
N VAL A 191 -12.70 -15.00 -1.86
CA VAL A 191 -11.41 -14.31 -1.74
C VAL A 191 -11.52 -12.89 -2.30
N GLY A 192 -10.92 -11.92 -1.60
CA GLY A 192 -11.05 -10.48 -1.85
C GLY A 192 -12.24 -9.80 -1.15
N SER A 193 -13.18 -10.56 -0.54
CA SER A 193 -14.32 -9.97 0.18
C SER A 193 -13.85 -9.15 1.37
N LEU A 194 -14.49 -7.98 1.56
CA LEU A 194 -14.30 -7.10 2.71
C LEU A 194 -15.37 -7.37 3.75
N LEU A 195 -14.97 -7.76 4.95
CA LEU A 195 -15.86 -8.14 6.04
C LEU A 195 -15.67 -7.20 7.24
N SER A 196 -16.73 -6.92 7.98
CA SER A 196 -16.66 -6.23 9.27
C SER A 196 -17.28 -7.02 10.40
N PHE A 197 -16.63 -6.96 11.55
CA PHE A 197 -17.14 -7.48 12.81
C PHE A 197 -16.62 -6.61 13.94
N ALA A 198 -17.51 -6.21 14.86
CA ALA A 198 -17.26 -5.13 15.81
C ALA A 198 -16.68 -3.90 15.10
N ASP A 199 -15.55 -3.36 15.58
CA ASP A 199 -14.90 -2.18 15.01
C ASP A 199 -13.82 -2.51 13.95
N GLY A 200 -13.66 -3.79 13.58
CA GLY A 200 -12.61 -4.26 12.68
C GLY A 200 -13.08 -4.46 11.24
N VAL A 201 -12.19 -4.17 10.27
CA VAL A 201 -12.35 -4.53 8.86
C VAL A 201 -11.29 -5.56 8.46
N PHE A 202 -11.73 -6.58 7.74
CA PHE A 202 -10.92 -7.73 7.32
C PHE A 202 -11.05 -7.96 5.81
N VAL A 203 -9.98 -8.46 5.19
CA VAL A 203 -10.02 -8.97 3.81
C VAL A 203 -9.86 -10.49 3.85
N VAL A 204 -10.72 -11.22 3.13
CA VAL A 204 -10.53 -12.65 2.89
C VAL A 204 -9.39 -12.84 1.90
N THR A 205 -8.30 -13.47 2.33
CA THR A 205 -7.07 -13.60 1.54
C THR A 205 -6.85 -14.99 0.97
N SER A 206 -7.55 -16.00 1.51
CA SER A 206 -7.65 -17.34 0.95
C SER A 206 -8.92 -18.00 1.46
N GLU A 207 -9.18 -19.24 1.02
CA GLU A 207 -10.29 -20.06 1.50
C GLU A 207 -10.31 -20.27 3.03
N THR A 208 -9.16 -20.10 3.70
CA THR A 208 -9.03 -20.38 5.14
C THR A 208 -8.41 -19.25 5.95
N GLU A 209 -8.02 -18.14 5.31
CA GLU A 209 -7.34 -17.03 5.98
C GLU A 209 -7.99 -15.69 5.62
N MET A 210 -8.25 -14.89 6.66
CA MET A 210 -8.56 -13.47 6.53
C MET A 210 -7.52 -12.63 7.26
N ARG A 211 -7.33 -11.39 6.82
CA ARG A 211 -6.35 -10.48 7.41
C ARG A 211 -7.00 -9.16 7.83
N PRO A 212 -6.75 -8.68 9.06
CA PRO A 212 -7.25 -7.38 9.51
C PRO A 212 -6.49 -6.24 8.83
N ILE A 213 -7.16 -5.14 8.54
CA ILE A 213 -6.54 -3.94 7.96
C ILE A 213 -6.11 -2.99 9.08
N GLY A 214 -4.89 -2.46 8.99
CA GLY A 214 -4.24 -1.76 10.11
C GLY A 214 -4.92 -0.46 10.55
N SER A 215 -5.64 0.22 9.66
CA SER A 215 -6.41 1.42 9.98
C SER A 215 -7.38 1.79 8.84
N ALA A 216 -8.33 2.69 9.12
CA ALA A 216 -9.19 3.29 8.10
C ALA A 216 -8.40 4.07 7.03
N GLU A 217 -7.28 4.70 7.41
CA GLU A 217 -6.42 5.41 6.48
C GLU A 217 -5.72 4.44 5.52
N ILE A 218 -5.23 3.30 6.01
CA ILE A 218 -4.66 2.23 5.18
C ILE A 218 -5.73 1.62 4.27
N PHE A 219 -6.94 1.39 4.79
CA PHE A 219 -8.06 0.88 4.02
C PHE A 219 -8.38 1.74 2.81
N LEU A 220 -8.52 3.05 3.01
CA LEU A 220 -8.81 4.01 1.95
C LEU A 220 -7.62 4.17 1.00
N ALA A 221 -6.40 4.19 1.52
CA ALA A 221 -5.18 4.25 0.71
C ALA A 221 -5.09 3.08 -0.26
N LEU A 222 -5.41 1.86 0.20
CA LEU A 222 -5.46 0.66 -0.63
C LEU A 222 -6.52 0.72 -1.74
N GLY A 223 -7.37 1.75 -1.75
CA GLY A 223 -8.42 1.97 -2.75
C GLY A 223 -9.75 1.33 -2.38
N TYR A 224 -9.84 0.68 -1.21
CA TYR A 224 -11.10 0.10 -0.72
C TYR A 224 -12.09 1.18 -0.27
N ARG A 225 -13.36 0.79 -0.22
CA ARG A 225 -14.50 1.66 0.11
C ARG A 225 -15.35 1.01 1.19
N PHE A 226 -15.83 1.80 2.15
CA PHE A 226 -16.57 1.26 3.29
C PHE A 226 -17.93 0.70 2.85
N GLU A 227 -18.46 1.18 1.74
CA GLU A 227 -19.69 0.72 1.10
C GLU A 227 -19.59 -0.73 0.60
N ASP A 228 -18.37 -1.23 0.33
CA ASP A 228 -18.12 -2.61 -0.09
C ASP A 228 -17.95 -3.56 1.12
N VAL A 229 -17.94 -3.05 2.36
CA VAL A 229 -17.69 -3.84 3.57
C VAL A 229 -18.99 -4.49 4.05
N LYS A 230 -18.94 -5.81 4.25
CA LYS A 230 -20.10 -6.61 4.66
C LYS A 230 -20.05 -6.92 6.16
N PRO A 231 -21.06 -6.55 6.95
CA PRO A 231 -21.14 -6.99 8.34
C PRO A 231 -21.38 -8.50 8.39
N VAL A 232 -20.62 -9.20 9.23
CA VAL A 232 -20.71 -10.65 9.42
C VAL A 232 -20.87 -11.01 10.89
N SER A 233 -21.33 -12.23 11.17
CA SER A 233 -21.41 -12.77 12.53
C SER A 233 -20.08 -13.34 13.03
N GLU A 234 -20.00 -13.65 14.33
CA GLU A 234 -18.81 -14.31 14.90
C GLU A 234 -18.61 -15.71 14.32
N GLU A 235 -19.70 -16.44 14.06
CA GLU A 235 -19.67 -17.78 13.47
C GLU A 235 -19.13 -17.74 12.02
N GLU A 236 -19.58 -16.78 11.23
CA GLU A 236 -19.09 -16.57 9.85
C GLU A 236 -17.60 -16.21 9.80
N LEU A 237 -17.13 -15.44 10.79
CA LEU A 237 -15.75 -15.01 10.87
C LEU A 237 -14.84 -16.10 11.50
N GLY A 238 -15.40 -16.91 12.41
CA GLY A 238 -14.70 -17.93 13.19
C GLY A 238 -14.16 -19.11 12.37
N ILE A 239 -14.63 -19.30 11.14
CA ILE A 239 -14.08 -20.34 10.23
C ILE A 239 -12.70 -19.98 9.68
N TYR A 240 -12.32 -18.70 9.71
CA TYR A 240 -11.06 -18.22 9.15
C TYR A 240 -9.95 -18.17 10.20
N LYS A 241 -8.74 -18.56 9.79
CA LYS A 241 -7.52 -18.22 10.51
C LYS A 241 -7.25 -16.73 10.33
N ARG A 242 -6.92 -16.06 11.43
CA ARG A 242 -6.50 -14.66 11.41
C ARG A 242 -5.04 -14.55 10.99
N GLY A 243 -4.79 -14.00 9.80
CA GLY A 243 -3.46 -13.72 9.30
C GLY A 243 -2.88 -12.40 9.82
N ARG A 244 -1.72 -12.01 9.27
CA ARG A 244 -1.00 -10.79 9.67
C ARG A 244 -1.80 -9.54 9.31
N ILE A 245 -1.58 -8.44 10.02
CA ILE A 245 -2.20 -7.16 9.69
C ILE A 245 -1.78 -6.73 8.27
N ILE A 246 -2.72 -6.17 7.51
CA ILE A 246 -2.46 -5.51 6.22
C ILE A 246 -2.03 -4.07 6.51
N LEU A 247 -0.81 -3.76 6.06
CA LEU A 247 -0.20 -2.43 6.06
C LEU A 247 -0.02 -1.94 4.62
N LEU A 248 0.40 -0.67 4.43
CA LEU A 248 0.57 -0.06 3.09
C LEU A 248 1.49 -0.88 2.17
N ASN A 249 2.60 -1.40 2.69
CA ASN A 249 3.56 -2.17 1.91
C ASN A 249 3.16 -3.64 1.67
N THR A 250 1.95 -4.05 2.09
CA THR A 250 1.47 -5.41 1.86
C THR A 250 1.31 -5.65 0.37
N PRO A 251 1.76 -6.78 -0.18
CA PRO A 251 1.52 -7.13 -1.57
C PRO A 251 0.02 -7.11 -1.92
N PRO A 252 -0.33 -6.92 -3.20
CA PRO A 252 -1.71 -6.96 -3.66
C PRO A 252 -2.42 -8.24 -3.22
N ILE A 253 -3.67 -8.11 -2.77
CA ILE A 253 -4.46 -9.22 -2.23
C ILE A 253 -5.27 -9.87 -3.35
N ASP A 254 -5.19 -11.20 -3.45
CA ASP A 254 -5.99 -11.99 -4.37
C ASP A 254 -7.49 -11.68 -4.22
N GLY A 255 -8.24 -11.81 -5.31
CA GLY A 255 -9.67 -11.52 -5.38
C GLY A 255 -10.02 -10.02 -5.46
N THR A 256 -9.06 -9.12 -5.24
CA THR A 256 -9.26 -7.67 -5.37
C THR A 256 -9.49 -7.30 -6.83
N LEU A 257 -10.53 -6.50 -7.08
CA LEU A 257 -10.92 -6.02 -8.40
C LEU A 257 -10.37 -4.64 -8.66
N TYR A 258 -9.86 -4.43 -9.86
CA TYR A 258 -9.36 -3.15 -10.35
C TYR A 258 -10.03 -2.81 -11.68
N ARG A 259 -10.18 -1.52 -11.95
CA ARG A 259 -10.62 -0.99 -13.25
C ARG A 259 -9.60 -0.01 -13.77
N ASP A 260 -9.10 -0.27 -14.96
CA ASP A 260 -8.33 0.73 -15.70
C ASP A 260 -9.30 1.74 -16.29
N LEU A 261 -9.16 3.02 -15.94
CA LEU A 261 -10.03 4.10 -16.38
C LEU A 261 -9.75 4.51 -17.84
N ASP A 262 -8.57 4.19 -18.37
CA ASP A 262 -8.20 4.55 -19.75
C ASP A 262 -8.79 3.55 -20.75
N THR A 263 -8.76 2.25 -20.40
CA THR A 263 -9.23 1.15 -21.26
C THR A 263 -10.62 0.64 -20.87
N ASN A 264 -11.10 0.99 -19.67
CA ASN A 264 -12.31 0.45 -19.04
C ASN A 264 -12.28 -1.09 -18.82
N GLU A 265 -11.09 -1.69 -18.89
CA GLU A 265 -10.87 -3.09 -18.55
C GLU A 265 -11.00 -3.30 -17.05
N VAL A 266 -11.56 -4.44 -16.67
CA VAL A 266 -11.65 -4.87 -15.28
C VAL A 266 -10.86 -6.14 -15.12
N PHE A 267 -9.96 -6.14 -14.15
CA PHE A 267 -9.11 -7.27 -13.85
C PHE A 267 -9.14 -7.59 -12.37
N MET A 268 -8.86 -8.85 -12.05
CA MET A 268 -8.76 -9.36 -10.70
C MET A 268 -7.32 -9.81 -10.46
N ILE A 269 -6.82 -9.59 -9.25
CA ILE A 269 -5.56 -10.21 -8.83
C ILE A 269 -5.83 -11.65 -8.44
N GLU A 270 -5.08 -12.59 -9.02
CA GLU A 270 -5.16 -13.99 -8.64
C GLU A 270 -3.79 -14.65 -8.84
N ASN A 271 -3.28 -15.31 -7.78
CA ASN A 271 -1.97 -15.95 -7.78
C ASN A 271 -0.84 -15.02 -8.25
N GLY A 272 -0.89 -13.75 -7.82
CA GLY A 272 0.12 -12.75 -8.17
C GLY A 272 0.10 -12.32 -9.65
N LYS A 273 -0.99 -12.55 -10.38
CA LYS A 273 -1.18 -12.12 -11.77
C LYS A 273 -2.40 -11.23 -11.93
N GLN A 274 -2.37 -10.35 -12.92
CA GLN A 274 -3.53 -9.57 -13.34
C GLN A 274 -4.36 -10.41 -14.34
N ARG A 275 -5.55 -10.87 -13.94
CA ARG A 275 -6.44 -11.63 -14.81
C ARG A 275 -7.61 -10.75 -15.26
N VAL A 276 -7.66 -10.39 -16.55
CA VAL A 276 -8.75 -9.59 -17.12
C VAL A 276 -10.05 -10.39 -17.11
N VAL A 277 -11.14 -9.79 -16.64
CA VAL A 277 -12.47 -10.40 -16.61
C VAL A 277 -13.21 -10.06 -17.90
N THR A 278 -13.18 -10.98 -18.86
CA THR A 278 -13.75 -10.76 -20.19
C THR A 278 -15.22 -11.17 -20.30
N ASP A 279 -15.69 -12.08 -19.43
CA ASP A 279 -17.10 -12.48 -19.39
C ASP A 279 -17.97 -11.35 -18.81
N PRO A 280 -18.91 -10.76 -19.59
CA PRO A 280 -19.69 -9.61 -19.14
C PRO A 280 -20.63 -9.91 -17.97
N THR A 281 -21.21 -11.11 -17.93
CA THR A 281 -22.15 -11.52 -16.89
C THR A 281 -21.41 -11.70 -15.56
N TYR A 282 -20.28 -12.39 -15.58
CA TYR A 282 -19.44 -12.59 -14.43
C TYR A 282 -18.82 -11.28 -13.96
N ARG A 283 -18.34 -10.43 -14.87
CA ARG A 283 -17.91 -9.06 -14.53
C ARG A 283 -19.00 -8.29 -13.80
N THR A 284 -20.22 -8.27 -14.33
CA THR A 284 -21.36 -7.56 -13.71
C THR A 284 -21.66 -8.11 -12.32
N PHE A 285 -21.62 -9.43 -12.16
CA PHE A 285 -21.77 -10.08 -10.86
C PHE A 285 -20.68 -9.61 -9.88
N LEU A 286 -19.41 -9.65 -10.28
CA LEU A 286 -18.27 -9.26 -9.46
C LEU A 286 -18.35 -7.78 -9.01
N GLU A 287 -18.62 -6.88 -9.96
CA GLU A 287 -18.78 -5.45 -9.70
C GLU A 287 -19.97 -5.15 -8.76
N GLY A 288 -21.00 -5.99 -8.79
CA GLY A 288 -22.13 -5.91 -7.86
C GLY A 288 -21.81 -6.42 -6.44
N LYS A 289 -20.70 -7.13 -6.24
CA LYS A 289 -20.25 -7.59 -4.92
C LYS A 289 -19.17 -6.71 -4.30
N GLN A 290 -18.38 -6.06 -5.14
CA GLN A 290 -17.33 -5.13 -4.75
C GLN A 290 -17.03 -4.24 -5.95
N LEU A 291 -17.16 -2.93 -5.76
CA LEU A 291 -16.81 -2.00 -6.82
C LEU A 291 -15.28 -2.11 -7.11
N PRO A 292 -14.84 -2.04 -8.38
CA PRO A 292 -13.41 -2.09 -8.67
C PRO A 292 -12.65 -0.87 -8.12
N ILE A 293 -11.39 -1.07 -7.79
CA ILE A 293 -10.45 -0.01 -7.43
C ILE A 293 -10.00 0.70 -8.73
N PRO A 294 -10.15 2.02 -8.85
CA PRO A 294 -9.75 2.73 -10.06
C PRO A 294 -8.23 2.74 -10.20
N THR A 295 -7.76 2.56 -11.43
CA THR A 295 -6.36 2.60 -11.85
C THR A 295 -6.28 3.27 -13.22
N ARG A 296 -5.09 3.63 -13.70
CA ARG A 296 -4.88 4.21 -15.03
C ARG A 296 -3.64 3.58 -15.63
N SER A 297 -3.74 3.15 -16.88
CA SER A 297 -2.60 2.57 -17.57
C SER A 297 -1.54 3.59 -17.91
N HIS A 298 -1.89 4.86 -18.15
CA HIS A 298 -0.90 5.90 -18.41
C HIS A 298 -0.04 6.26 -17.18
N ASP A 299 -0.58 6.17 -15.96
CA ASP A 299 0.20 6.34 -14.71
C ASP A 299 1.42 5.39 -14.69
N ARG A 300 1.33 4.24 -15.40
CA ARG A 300 2.43 3.28 -15.50
C ARG A 300 3.60 3.76 -16.34
N GLU A 301 3.36 4.65 -17.28
CA GLU A 301 4.35 5.13 -18.25
C GLU A 301 5.11 6.34 -17.70
N GLU A 302 4.54 7.02 -16.72
CA GLU A 302 5.16 8.15 -16.06
C GLU A 302 6.32 7.70 -15.15
N THR A 303 7.51 8.17 -15.50
CA THR A 303 8.72 7.92 -14.73
C THR A 303 9.53 9.19 -14.62
N VAL A 304 10.21 9.37 -13.49
CA VAL A 304 11.14 10.47 -13.28
C VAL A 304 12.51 9.91 -12.93
N GLY A 305 13.54 10.40 -13.62
CA GLY A 305 14.90 9.90 -13.49
C GLY A 305 15.88 10.97 -13.04
N CYS A 306 16.94 10.55 -12.35
CA CYS A 306 18.08 11.40 -12.01
C CYS A 306 19.42 10.66 -12.18
N LYS A 307 20.47 11.42 -12.48
CA LYS A 307 21.85 10.94 -12.44
C LYS A 307 22.41 11.17 -11.04
N ALA A 308 22.77 10.09 -10.35
CA ALA A 308 23.36 10.12 -9.03
C ALA A 308 24.81 10.59 -9.08
N VAL A 309 25.15 11.53 -8.21
CA VAL A 309 26.50 12.09 -8.08
C VAL A 309 27.10 11.66 -6.75
N SER A 310 28.41 11.42 -6.73
CA SER A 310 29.14 11.11 -5.50
C SER A 310 29.08 12.29 -4.53
N GLU A 311 28.79 12.03 -3.26
CA GLU A 311 28.86 13.02 -2.18
C GLU A 311 30.28 13.20 -1.64
N LEU A 312 30.44 14.16 -0.70
CA LEU A 312 31.69 14.43 0.01
C LEU A 312 32.16 13.22 0.85
N LEU A 313 31.23 12.38 1.30
CA LEU A 313 31.53 11.11 1.93
C LEU A 313 31.93 10.09 0.87
N PRO A 314 33.04 9.35 1.06
CA PRO A 314 33.46 8.36 0.09
C PRO A 314 32.37 7.29 -0.08
N ARG A 315 32.04 6.95 -1.33
CA ARG A 315 31.13 5.84 -1.72
C ARG A 315 29.62 6.08 -1.53
N THR A 316 29.19 7.29 -1.16
CA THR A 316 27.76 7.63 -1.17
C THR A 316 27.40 8.37 -2.45
N TYR A 317 26.30 7.95 -3.07
CA TYR A 317 25.72 8.60 -4.24
C TYR A 317 24.36 9.19 -3.87
N ARG A 318 24.05 10.34 -4.46
CA ARG A 318 22.77 11.03 -4.25
C ARG A 318 22.24 11.60 -5.55
N CYS A 319 20.93 11.51 -5.74
CA CYS A 319 20.21 12.44 -6.59
C CYS A 319 18.81 12.76 -6.08
N GLN A 320 18.18 13.75 -6.70
CA GLN A 320 16.86 14.22 -6.33
C GLN A 320 15.99 14.29 -7.58
N VAL A 321 14.75 13.84 -7.45
CA VAL A 321 13.71 13.91 -8.48
C VAL A 321 12.54 14.76 -7.98
N PRO A 322 11.95 15.61 -8.83
CA PRO A 322 10.68 16.26 -8.52
C PRO A 322 9.53 15.22 -8.61
N LEU A 323 8.48 15.40 -7.81
CA LEU A 323 7.32 14.48 -7.75
C LEU A 323 6.02 15.11 -8.25
N ASP A 324 6.09 16.32 -8.80
CA ASP A 324 4.96 17.05 -9.38
C ASP A 324 4.32 16.31 -10.57
N ILE A 325 5.13 15.56 -11.32
CA ILE A 325 4.62 14.68 -12.39
C ILE A 325 3.60 13.65 -11.88
N PHE A 326 3.73 13.20 -10.62
CA PHE A 326 2.85 12.18 -10.06
C PHE A 326 1.62 12.73 -9.31
N HIS A 327 1.26 14.01 -9.51
CA HIS A 327 0.20 14.65 -8.73
C HIS A 327 -1.18 14.00 -8.95
N ASP A 328 -1.44 13.58 -10.19
CA ASP A 328 -2.74 13.03 -10.61
C ASP A 328 -2.79 11.49 -10.63
N ASN A 329 -1.66 10.84 -10.32
CA ASN A 329 -1.54 9.38 -10.37
C ASN A 329 -2.31 8.73 -9.23
N LEU A 330 -2.94 7.61 -9.55
CA LEU A 330 -3.59 6.77 -8.59
C LEU A 330 -2.57 5.87 -7.88
N GLY A 331 -2.86 5.50 -6.64
CA GLY A 331 -1.96 4.68 -5.83
C GLY A 331 -0.94 5.48 -5.01
N PHE A 332 -0.23 4.75 -4.17
CA PHE A 332 0.68 5.29 -3.14
C PHE A 332 1.99 4.50 -3.06
N ASP A 333 2.18 3.54 -3.98
CA ASP A 333 3.39 2.76 -4.08
C ASP A 333 4.37 3.44 -5.03
N TYR A 334 5.63 3.42 -4.65
CA TYR A 334 6.74 3.91 -5.43
C TYR A 334 7.65 2.75 -5.80
N GLU A 335 7.98 2.64 -7.07
CA GLU A 335 8.97 1.71 -7.59
C GLU A 335 10.25 2.47 -7.92
N LEU A 336 11.32 2.13 -7.21
CA LEU A 336 12.66 2.69 -7.41
C LEU A 336 13.48 1.70 -8.23
N MET A 337 14.03 2.17 -9.34
CA MET A 337 14.95 1.43 -10.18
C MET A 337 16.32 2.10 -10.19
N VAL A 338 17.37 1.35 -9.83
CA VAL A 338 18.77 1.80 -9.89
C VAL A 338 19.48 1.01 -10.98
N HIS A 339 19.97 1.70 -12.01
CA HIS A 339 20.56 1.09 -13.19
C HIS A 339 22.08 1.26 -13.22
N GLY A 340 22.80 0.16 -13.50
CA GLY A 340 24.25 0.15 -13.62
C GLY A 340 24.75 0.50 -15.02
N THR A 341 25.80 1.30 -15.11
CA THR A 341 26.25 1.88 -16.39
C THR A 341 27.57 1.32 -16.92
N ASN A 342 28.64 1.31 -16.12
CA ASN A 342 30.01 1.07 -16.62
C ASN A 342 30.82 0.00 -15.86
N THR A 343 30.41 -0.34 -14.65
CA THR A 343 31.02 -1.40 -13.84
C THR A 343 29.95 -2.02 -12.96
N ASP A 344 30.14 -3.28 -12.59
CA ASP A 344 29.39 -3.90 -11.50
C ASP A 344 29.69 -3.13 -10.21
N PHE A 345 28.68 -2.94 -9.37
CA PHE A 345 28.86 -2.38 -8.03
C PHE A 345 27.88 -3.02 -7.06
N GLU A 346 28.13 -2.85 -5.77
CA GLU A 346 27.33 -3.43 -4.70
C GLU A 346 26.92 -2.35 -3.72
N ILE A 347 25.61 -2.26 -3.49
CA ILE A 347 24.97 -1.31 -2.58
C ILE A 347 24.88 -1.95 -1.19
N GLU A 348 25.43 -1.29 -0.18
CA GLU A 348 25.27 -1.64 1.24
C GLU A 348 23.90 -1.16 1.74
N THR A 349 23.60 0.12 1.52
CA THR A 349 22.36 0.76 1.96
C THR A 349 21.68 1.52 0.84
N LEU A 350 20.37 1.36 0.71
CA LEU A 350 19.51 2.11 -0.20
C LEU A 350 18.50 2.90 0.61
N SER A 351 18.32 4.18 0.29
CA SER A 351 17.32 5.02 0.95
C SER A 351 16.69 6.02 0.00
N ILE A 352 15.44 6.35 0.30
CA ILE A 352 14.67 7.38 -0.39
C ILE A 352 13.99 8.27 0.65
N ALA A 353 14.25 9.57 0.56
CA ALA A 353 13.70 10.58 1.45
C ALA A 353 12.70 11.45 0.68
N PHE A 354 11.44 11.37 1.07
CA PHE A 354 10.33 12.14 0.50
C PHE A 354 10.18 13.45 1.26
N ASN A 355 10.22 14.57 0.55
CA ASN A 355 10.24 15.92 1.12
C ASN A 355 9.02 16.71 0.66
N THR A 356 8.35 17.36 1.60
CA THR A 356 7.33 18.36 1.30
C THR A 356 7.98 19.74 1.33
N HIS A 357 8.04 20.43 0.19
CA HIS A 357 8.57 21.80 0.15
C HIS A 357 7.50 22.83 0.55
N ILE A 358 7.94 23.97 1.07
CA ILE A 358 7.06 25.08 1.40
C ILE A 358 6.71 25.81 0.09
N THR A 359 5.63 25.40 -0.55
CA THR A 359 5.04 26.12 -1.69
C THR A 359 3.72 26.75 -1.25
N THR A 360 3.25 27.76 -1.98
CA THR A 360 1.94 28.39 -1.74
C THR A 360 0.80 27.38 -1.80
N ASP A 361 0.93 26.39 -2.69
CA ASP A 361 -0.08 25.36 -2.89
C ASP A 361 -0.07 24.34 -1.75
N ASN A 362 1.11 23.86 -1.34
CA ASN A 362 1.24 22.97 -0.18
C ASN A 362 0.74 23.65 1.11
N ALA A 363 1.03 24.94 1.29
CA ALA A 363 0.53 25.71 2.43
C ALA A 363 -1.01 25.84 2.41
N ARG A 364 -1.62 26.08 1.25
CA ARG A 364 -3.09 26.12 1.10
C ARG A 364 -3.72 24.77 1.40
N THR A 365 -3.19 23.69 0.83
CA THR A 365 -3.66 22.32 1.05
C THR A 365 -3.56 21.94 2.52
N LEU A 366 -2.45 22.29 3.17
CA LEU A 366 -2.26 22.02 4.60
C LEU A 366 -3.27 22.78 5.46
N VAL A 367 -3.51 24.07 5.19
CA VAL A 367 -4.53 24.86 5.90
C VAL A 367 -5.93 24.28 5.69
N ALA A 368 -6.24 23.84 4.46
CA ALA A 368 -7.51 23.19 4.15
C ALA A 368 -7.68 21.88 4.93
N LYS A 369 -6.66 21.02 4.95
CA LYS A 369 -6.66 19.75 5.71
C LYS A 369 -6.78 19.98 7.22
N VAL A 370 -6.07 20.96 7.78
CA VAL A 370 -6.18 21.34 9.19
C VAL A 370 -7.60 21.83 9.51
N LYS A 371 -8.16 22.70 8.66
CA LYS A 371 -9.54 23.17 8.80
C LYS A 371 -10.54 22.02 8.78
N GLN A 372 -10.41 21.10 7.82
CA GLN A 372 -11.28 19.91 7.73
C GLN A 372 -11.16 19.02 8.96
N ARG A 373 -9.95 18.72 9.44
CA ARG A 373 -9.75 17.91 10.66
C ARG A 373 -10.37 18.56 11.90
N ILE A 374 -10.24 19.88 12.04
CA ILE A 374 -10.89 20.63 13.12
C ILE A 374 -12.41 20.51 12.99
N LEU A 375 -12.97 20.81 11.82
CA LEU A 375 -14.42 20.73 11.58
C LEU A 375 -14.97 19.32 11.84
N ALA A 376 -14.29 18.28 11.35
CA ALA A 376 -14.68 16.88 11.58
C ALA A 376 -14.69 16.53 13.08
N ARG A 377 -13.68 16.98 13.83
CA ARG A 377 -13.61 16.75 15.29
C ARG A 377 -14.74 17.45 16.06
N PHE A 378 -15.32 18.50 15.49
CA PHE A 378 -16.46 19.23 16.06
C PHE A 378 -17.80 18.87 15.41
N GLY A 379 -17.85 17.89 14.51
CA GLY A 379 -19.10 17.48 13.83
C GLY A 379 -19.65 18.52 12.84
N LEU A 380 -18.81 19.46 12.36
CA LEU A 380 -19.16 20.57 11.48
C LEU A 380 -18.63 20.40 10.05
N ALA A 381 -18.14 19.20 9.70
CA ALA A 381 -17.69 18.92 8.34
C ALA A 381 -18.91 18.85 7.40
N PRO A 382 -18.89 19.54 6.23
CA PRO A 382 -19.90 19.33 5.20
C PRO A 382 -19.86 17.85 4.76
N GLN A 383 -21.05 17.23 4.67
CA GLN A 383 -21.21 15.85 4.21
C GLN A 383 -20.83 15.72 2.74
#